data_AF-Q5G9V8-F1
#
_entry.id   AF-Q5G9V8-F1
#
_cell.length_a   1.000
_cell.length_b   1.000
_cell.length_c   1.000
_cell.angle_alpha   90.00
_cell.angle_beta   90.00
_cell.angle_gamma   90.00
#
_symmetry.space_group_name_H-M   'P 1'
#
loop_
_entity.id
_entity.type
_entity.pdbx_description
1 polymer ?
#
loop_
_entity_poly.entity_id
_entity_poly.type
_entity_poly.pdbx_seq_one_letter_code
_entity_poly.pdbx_strand_id
1 'polypeptide(L)'
;WYTQCRRKVKTKSSLPPKYALELLTVYAWEKGSNSPDFDTAEGFRTVLELIINYQQLCIFWTVNYSLEDETMRKFLLSQIQKT
;
A
#
# COMPACT_ATOMS: atom_id res chain seq x y z
N TRP A 1 -8.05 1.87 14.17
CA TRP A 1 -8.51 0.62 13.53
C TRP A 1 -7.48 -0.52 13.58
N TYR A 2 -6.30 -0.40 12.95
CA TYR A 2 -5.29 -1.48 12.85
C TYR A 2 -4.94 -2.15 14.20
N THR A 3 -4.65 -1.37 15.25
CA THR A 3 -4.36 -1.90 16.59
C THR A 3 -5.51 -2.72 17.18
N GLN A 4 -6.76 -2.36 16.87
CA GLN A 4 -7.94 -3.11 17.31
C GLN A 4 -8.06 -4.43 16.54
N CYS A 5 -7.84 -4.43 15.22
CA CYS A 5 -7.80 -5.67 14.42
C CYS A 5 -6.71 -6.61 14.93
N ARG A 6 -5.51 -6.09 15.20
CA ARG A 6 -4.39 -6.86 15.75
C ARG A 6 -4.68 -7.55 17.09
N ARG A 7 -5.58 -6.98 17.91
CA ARG A 7 -6.02 -7.60 19.17
C ARG A 7 -7.07 -8.69 18.95
N LYS A 8 -7.89 -8.59 17.91
CA LYS A 8 -8.98 -9.53 17.60
C LYS A 8 -8.51 -10.73 16.78
N VAL A 9 -7.49 -10.53 15.94
CA VAL A 9 -6.93 -11.57 15.08
C VAL A 9 -6.06 -12.52 15.92
N LYS A 10 -6.51 -13.79 16.04
CA LYS A 10 -5.85 -14.82 16.87
C LYS A 10 -4.46 -15.22 16.35
N THR A 11 -4.19 -15.04 15.06
CA THR A 11 -2.93 -15.41 14.40
C THR A 11 -2.23 -14.19 13.83
N LYS A 12 -1.07 -13.80 14.39
CA LYS A 12 -0.28 -12.64 13.94
C LYS A 12 0.10 -12.68 12.45
N SER A 13 0.09 -13.85 11.82
CA SER A 13 0.42 -14.09 10.41
C SER A 13 -0.64 -13.59 9.40
N SER A 14 -1.81 -13.17 9.86
CA SER A 14 -2.93 -12.80 8.95
C SER A 14 -3.12 -11.29 8.75
N LEU A 15 -2.32 -10.45 9.41
CA LEU A 15 -2.34 -9.00 9.19
C LEU A 15 -1.09 -8.54 8.42
N PRO A 16 -1.25 -7.62 7.46
CA PRO A 16 -0.10 -7.03 6.80
C PRO A 16 0.76 -6.25 7.81
N PRO A 17 2.06 -6.09 7.54
CA PRO A 17 2.93 -5.21 8.33
C PRO A 17 2.36 -3.79 8.43
N LYS A 18 2.57 -3.12 9.57
CA LYS A 18 2.10 -1.74 9.79
C LYS A 18 2.58 -0.80 8.68
N TYR A 19 3.83 -0.96 8.25
CA TYR A 19 4.44 -0.17 7.19
C TYR A 19 3.74 -0.35 5.84
N ALA A 20 3.23 -1.55 5.53
CA ALA A 20 2.46 -1.76 4.29
C ALA A 20 1.16 -0.93 4.29
N LEU A 21 0.52 -0.78 5.45
CA LEU A 21 -0.68 0.06 5.59
C LEU A 21 -0.35 1.56 5.50
N GLU A 22 0.80 1.98 6.02
CA GLU A 22 1.30 3.35 5.87
C GLU A 22 1.51 3.69 4.39
N LEU A 23 2.17 2.81 3.63
CA LEU A 23 2.35 2.96 2.19
C LEU A 23 1.02 2.94 1.42
N LEU A 24 0.09 2.05 1.79
CA LEU A 24 -1.23 2.01 1.16
C LEU A 24 -2.02 3.31 1.39
N THR A 25 -1.82 3.96 2.54
CA THR A 25 -2.44 5.24 2.85
C THR A 25 -1.86 6.36 2.00
N VAL A 26 -0.53 6.38 1.82
CA VAL A 26 0.13 7.31 0.89
C VAL A 26 -0.41 7.11 -0.52
N TYR A 27 -0.47 5.86 -0.99
CA TYR A 27 -1.02 5.53 -2.31
C TYR A 27 -2.46 6.02 -2.50
N ALA A 28 -3.34 5.76 -1.52
CA ALA A 28 -4.74 6.19 -1.58
C ALA A 28 -4.87 7.71 -1.71
N TRP A 29 -4.06 8.45 -0.95
CA TRP A 29 -4.03 9.90 -0.99
C TRP A 29 -3.48 10.44 -2.32
N GLU A 30 -2.38 9.87 -2.83
CA GLU A 30 -1.76 10.27 -4.11
C GLU A 30 -2.67 9.99 -5.32
N LYS A 31 -3.45 8.90 -5.30
CA LYS A 31 -4.38 8.53 -6.38
C LYS A 31 -5.74 9.21 -6.28
N GLY A 32 -6.12 9.69 -5.10
CA GLY A 32 -7.35 10.43 -4.86
C GLY A 32 -7.17 11.92 -5.15
N SER A 33 -7.13 12.72 -4.08
CA SER A 33 -7.09 14.18 -4.18
C SER A 33 -5.67 14.74 -4.37
N ASN A 34 -4.65 14.05 -3.83
CA ASN A 34 -3.29 14.56 -3.66
C ASN A 34 -3.24 15.98 -3.04
N SER A 35 -4.28 16.32 -2.27
CA SER A 35 -4.50 17.64 -1.68
C SER A 35 -4.14 17.62 -0.20
N PRO A 36 -3.49 18.66 0.34
CA PRO A 36 -3.29 18.78 1.78
C PRO A 36 -4.60 18.91 2.56
N ASP A 37 -5.66 19.43 1.94
CA ASP A 37 -7.01 19.51 2.49
C ASP A 37 -7.90 18.42 1.87
N PHE A 38 -8.33 17.46 2.68
CA PHE A 38 -9.16 16.33 2.26
C PHE A 38 -9.99 15.79 3.43
N ASP A 39 -11.13 15.17 3.12
CA ASP A 39 -11.95 14.52 4.13
C ASP A 39 -11.26 13.26 4.65
N THR A 40 -10.94 13.25 5.94
CA THR A 40 -10.25 12.12 6.59
C THR A 40 -11.11 10.85 6.61
N ALA A 41 -12.44 10.97 6.74
CA ALA A 41 -13.34 9.84 6.74
C ALA A 41 -13.42 9.20 5.34
N GLU A 42 -13.45 10.03 4.29
CA GLU A 42 -13.36 9.55 2.91
C GLU A 42 -12.02 8.83 2.67
N GLY A 43 -10.89 9.48 3.00
CA GLY A 43 -9.57 8.87 2.83
C GLY A 43 -9.41 7.56 3.62
N PHE A 44 -9.95 7.50 4.85
CA PHE A 44 -9.97 6.27 5.63
C PHE A 44 -10.82 5.17 4.98
N ARG A 45 -11.98 5.51 4.43
CA ARG A 45 -12.83 4.56 3.70
C ARG A 45 -12.11 4.03 2.46
N THR A 46 -11.48 4.89 1.67
CA THR A 46 -10.71 4.48 0.48
C THR A 46 -9.61 3.48 0.84
N VAL A 47 -8.88 3.71 1.94
CA VAL A 47 -7.86 2.76 2.42
C VAL A 47 -8.49 1.39 2.75
N LEU A 48 -9.65 1.37 3.41
CA LEU A 48 -10.35 0.11 3.72
C LEU A 48 -10.83 -0.61 2.46
N GLU A 49 -11.32 0.12 1.46
CA GLU A 49 -11.74 -0.45 0.17
C GLU A 49 -10.55 -1.07 -0.59
N LEU A 50 -9.37 -0.45 -0.54
CA LEU A 50 -8.13 -1.03 -1.09
C LEU A 50 -7.72 -2.30 -0.34
N ILE A 51 -7.85 -2.34 0.98
CA ILE A 51 -7.56 -3.55 1.79
C ILE A 51 -8.51 -4.70 1.42
N ILE A 52 -9.79 -4.40 1.17
CA ILE A 52 -10.75 -5.42 0.74
C ILE A 52 -10.35 -6.00 -0.62
N ASN A 53 -9.89 -5.14 -1.53
CA ASN A 53 -9.45 -5.53 -2.87
C ASN A 53 -7.95 -5.85 -2.97
N TYR A 54 -7.31 -6.30 -1.88
CA TYR A 54 -5.85 -6.44 -1.81
C TYR A 54 -5.24 -7.33 -2.89
N GLN A 55 -5.98 -8.32 -3.38
CA GLN A 55 -5.52 -9.26 -4.41
C GLN A 55 -5.24 -8.58 -5.76
N GLN A 56 -5.80 -7.39 -5.99
CA GLN A 56 -5.60 -6.62 -7.22
C GLN A 56 -4.52 -5.54 -7.06
N LEU A 57 -3.93 -5.39 -5.87
CA LEU A 57 -2.95 -4.35 -5.59
C LEU A 57 -1.58 -4.73 -6.15
N CYS A 58 -1.09 -3.92 -7.07
CA CYS A 58 0.30 -3.90 -7.51
C CYS A 58 0.82 -2.47 -7.41
N ILE A 59 1.45 -2.13 -6.29
CA ILE A 59 1.87 -0.77 -5.97
C ILE A 59 3.38 -0.70 -5.81
N PHE A 60 4.02 0.24 -6.50
CA PHE A 60 5.43 0.57 -6.36
C PHE A 60 5.66 2.04 -6.74
N TRP A 61 6.78 2.61 -6.30
CA TRP A 61 7.17 3.99 -6.56
C TRP A 61 8.58 4.03 -7.14
N THR A 62 8.85 4.97 -8.04
CA THR A 62 10.18 5.16 -8.64
C THR A 62 10.85 6.46 -8.17
N VAL A 63 10.57 6.86 -6.92
CA VAL A 63 11.10 8.13 -6.34
C VAL A 63 12.59 7.99 -5.99
N ASN A 64 12.99 6.84 -5.43
CA ASN A 64 14.36 6.59 -4.98
C ASN A 64 15.16 5.71 -5.95
N TYR A 65 14.52 5.21 -7.00
CA TYR A 65 15.12 4.31 -7.99
C TYR A 65 14.39 4.44 -9.32
N SER A 66 15.12 4.26 -10.42
CA SER A 66 14.62 4.41 -11.79
C SER A 66 14.55 3.07 -12.50
N LEU A 67 13.61 2.93 -13.44
CA LEU A 67 13.54 1.81 -14.39
C LEU A 67 14.43 2.03 -15.62
N GLU A 68 15.15 3.16 -15.70
CA GLU A 68 16.07 3.47 -16.81
C GLU A 68 17.34 2.63 -16.72
N ASP A 69 17.85 2.38 -15.50
CA ASP A 69 18.96 1.44 -15.31
C ASP A 69 18.47 0.01 -15.55
N GLU A 70 19.12 -0.69 -16.49
CA GLU A 70 18.70 -2.01 -16.92
C GLU A 70 18.77 -3.05 -15.79
N THR A 71 19.76 -2.93 -14.91
CA THR A 71 19.95 -3.84 -13.78
C THR A 71 18.84 -3.67 -12.76
N MET A 72 18.55 -2.42 -12.38
CA MET A 72 17.47 -2.06 -11.47
C MET A 72 16.11 -2.44 -12.03
N ARG A 73 15.85 -2.18 -13.32
CA ARG A 73 14.62 -2.59 -13.99
C ARG A 73 14.41 -4.09 -13.95
N LYS A 74 15.43 -4.88 -14.30
CA LYS A 74 15.36 -6.35 -14.25
C LYS A 74 15.09 -6.83 -12.82
N PHE A 75 15.78 -6.25 -11.84
CA PHE A 75 15.57 -6.58 -10.44
C PHE A 75 14.13 -6.27 -9.99
N LEU A 76 13.62 -5.07 -10.24
CA LEU A 76 12.27 -4.66 -9.83
C LEU A 76 11.18 -5.51 -10.47
N LEU A 77 11.27 -5.76 -11.78
CA LEU A 77 10.31 -6.63 -12.47
C LEU A 77 10.31 -8.05 -11.88
N SER A 78 11.48 -8.58 -11.53
CA SER A 78 11.59 -9.88 -10.87
C SER A 78 10.96 -9.90 -9.47
N GLN A 79 10.93 -8.78 -8.75
CA GLN A 79 10.26 -8.71 -7.45
C GLN A 79 8.75 -8.59 -7.60
N ILE A 80 8.28 -7.79 -8.56
CA ILE A 80 6.84 -7.59 -8.81
C ILE A 80 6.16 -8.90 -9.24
N GLN A 81 6.84 -9.72 -10.04
CA GLN A 81 6.31 -11.00 -10.54
C GLN A 81 6.28 -12.14 -9.50
N LYS A 82 6.87 -11.95 -8.31
CA LYS A 82 6.83 -12.97 -7.23
C LYS A 82 5.54 -12.97 -6.41
N THR A 83 4.68 -11.99 -6.66
CA THR A 83 3.42 -11.76 -5.95
C THR A 83 2.32 -12.67 -6.50
#